data_AF-A0A8C2ZCK0-F1
#
_entry.id   AF-A0A8C2ZCK0-F1
#
_cell.length_a   1.000
_cell.length_b   1.000
_cell.length_c   1.000
_cell.angle_alpha   90.00
_cell.angle_beta   90.00
_cell.angle_gamma   90.00
#
_symmetry.space_group_name_H-M   'P 1'
#
loop_
_entity.id
_entity.type
_entity.pdbx_description
1 polymer ?
#
loop_
_entity_poly.entity_id
_entity_poly.type
_entity_poly.pdbx_seq_one_letter_code
_entity_poly.pdbx_strand_id
1 'polypeptide(L)'
;MVCGGFVCTRNALSALNVLYALVSLLLIGVAAWGKWFDLVSSIRVVAGVIGVGAFLLLVAFVGLCGALKHHQVLLFFYMIILFTVFIMQFSVSCACLALNKEQQNHLLEVGWNKSEATQRDVEKTLNCCGFTSVPHNGSCAASCYEGDRPSCGPCSSTIQQTAGEVLRFVGGIGLFFSSTELLGVWLAHRFRNLKDPRSNPGAFL
;
A
#
# COMPACT_ATOMS: atom_id res chain seq x y z
N MET A 1 17.44 0.48 36.69
CA MET A 1 16.40 0.76 35.67
C MET A 1 16.55 -0.05 34.37
N VAL A 2 17.23 -1.22 34.37
CA VAL A 2 17.51 -1.99 33.14
C VAL A 2 16.32 -2.88 32.73
N CYS A 3 15.56 -3.43 33.69
CA CYS A 3 14.37 -4.26 33.40
C CYS A 3 13.21 -3.49 32.73
N GLY A 4 13.02 -2.21 33.06
CA GLY A 4 11.93 -1.41 32.50
C GLY A 4 12.07 -1.16 31.01
N GLY A 5 13.30 -0.93 30.53
CA GLY A 5 13.60 -0.70 29.12
C GLY A 5 13.37 -1.95 28.25
N PHE A 6 13.76 -3.13 28.73
CA PHE A 6 13.58 -4.40 28.02
C PHE A 6 12.10 -4.74 27.83
N VAL A 7 11.31 -4.71 28.90
CA VAL A 7 9.87 -5.02 28.82
C VAL A 7 9.11 -3.99 27.98
N CYS A 8 9.42 -2.71 28.15
CA CYS A 8 8.79 -1.64 27.37
C CYS A 8 9.10 -1.79 25.87
N THR A 9 10.36 -2.03 25.49
CA THR A 9 10.76 -2.18 24.09
C THR A 9 10.16 -3.45 23.48
N ARG A 10 10.12 -4.56 24.23
CA ARG A 10 9.45 -5.80 23.80
C ARG A 10 7.97 -5.58 23.52
N ASN A 11 7.27 -4.93 24.46
CA ASN A 11 5.83 -4.70 24.35
C ASN A 11 5.52 -3.71 23.23
N ALA A 12 6.33 -2.65 23.06
CA ALA A 12 6.19 -1.70 21.95
C ALA A 12 6.40 -2.37 20.59
N LEU A 13 7.46 -3.18 20.45
CA LEU A 13 7.74 -3.93 19.22
C LEU A 13 6.63 -4.96 18.93
N SER A 14 6.12 -5.63 19.96
CA SER A 14 5.00 -6.57 19.82
C SER A 14 3.71 -5.85 19.41
N ALA A 15 3.40 -4.71 20.04
CA ALA A 15 2.21 -3.91 19.71
C ALA A 15 2.27 -3.38 18.27
N LEU A 16 3.45 -2.92 17.81
CA LEU A 16 3.65 -2.49 16.43
C LEU A 16 3.37 -3.64 15.44
N ASN A 17 3.88 -4.84 15.70
CA ASN A 17 3.64 -5.99 14.84
C ASN A 17 2.19 -6.49 14.88
N VAL A 18 1.52 -6.41 16.03
CA VAL A 18 0.08 -6.69 16.12
C VAL A 18 -0.71 -5.68 15.29
N LEU A 19 -0.36 -4.39 15.32
CA LEU A 19 -0.98 -3.38 14.47
C LEU A 19 -0.79 -3.70 12.98
N TYR A 20 0.42 -4.08 12.56
CA TYR A 20 0.69 -4.49 11.17
C TYR A 20 -0.11 -5.74 10.77
N ALA A 21 -0.25 -6.72 11.66
CA ALA A 21 -1.09 -7.88 11.40
C ALA A 21 -2.57 -7.50 11.23
N LEU A 22 -3.10 -6.59 12.05
CA LEU A 22 -4.48 -6.09 11.91
C LEU A 22 -4.69 -5.37 10.58
N VAL A 23 -3.77 -4.45 10.22
CA VAL A 23 -3.83 -3.74 8.93
C VAL A 23 -3.77 -4.73 7.76
N SER A 24 -2.91 -5.73 7.83
CA SER A 24 -2.82 -6.79 6.82
C SER A 24 -4.12 -7.58 6.66
N LEU A 25 -4.72 -8.04 7.76
CA LEU A 25 -6.00 -8.77 7.72
C LEU A 25 -7.13 -7.90 7.17
N LEU A 26 -7.14 -6.60 7.49
CA LEU A 26 -8.08 -5.64 6.91
C LEU A 26 -7.88 -5.49 5.40
N LEU A 27 -6.65 -5.36 4.91
CA LEU A 27 -6.35 -5.27 3.47
C LEU A 27 -6.81 -6.51 2.71
N ILE A 28 -6.49 -7.70 3.23
CA ILE A 28 -6.91 -8.97 2.62
C ILE A 28 -8.44 -9.08 2.65
N GLY A 29 -9.07 -8.78 3.79
CA GLY A 29 -10.51 -8.87 3.98
C GLY A 29 -11.30 -7.95 3.04
N VAL A 30 -10.92 -6.67 2.96
CA VAL A 30 -11.58 -5.68 2.10
C VAL A 30 -11.38 -6.03 0.62
N ALA A 31 -10.18 -6.47 0.21
CA ALA A 31 -9.92 -6.85 -1.18
C ALA A 31 -10.71 -8.11 -1.58
N ALA A 32 -10.75 -9.13 -0.72
CA ALA A 32 -11.51 -10.34 -0.95
C ALA A 32 -13.02 -10.05 -1.00
N TRP A 33 -13.52 -9.24 -0.08
CA TRP A 33 -14.92 -8.78 -0.07
C TRP A 33 -15.27 -8.01 -1.35
N GLY A 34 -14.44 -7.05 -1.76
CA GLY A 34 -14.68 -6.25 -2.96
C GLY A 34 -14.75 -7.08 -4.25
N LYS A 35 -13.94 -8.14 -4.36
CA LYS A 35 -14.01 -9.06 -5.50
C LYS A 35 -15.24 -9.97 -5.47
N TRP A 36 -15.68 -10.37 -4.27
CA TRP A 36 -16.87 -11.23 -4.09
C TRP A 36 -18.15 -10.55 -4.59
N PHE A 37 -18.30 -9.25 -4.31
CA PHE A 37 -19.45 -8.44 -4.76
C PHE A 37 -19.29 -7.87 -6.17
N ASP A 38 -18.22 -8.26 -6.88
CA ASP A 38 -17.88 -7.76 -8.23
C ASP A 38 -17.80 -6.22 -8.33
N LEU A 39 -17.48 -5.56 -7.22
CA LEU A 39 -17.28 -4.10 -7.18
C LEU A 39 -15.98 -3.68 -7.87
N VAL A 40 -15.01 -4.58 -7.99
CA VAL A 40 -13.71 -4.32 -8.60
C VAL A 40 -13.53 -5.22 -9.82
N SER A 41 -13.60 -4.62 -11.01
CA SER A 41 -13.46 -5.33 -12.30
C SER A 41 -12.05 -5.93 -12.51
N SER A 42 -11.01 -5.26 -11.98
CA SER A 42 -9.62 -5.68 -12.24
C SER A 42 -9.08 -6.68 -11.21
N ILE A 43 -9.08 -7.96 -11.60
CA ILE A 43 -8.46 -9.06 -10.82
C ILE A 43 -6.99 -8.76 -10.48
N ARG A 44 -6.25 -8.09 -11.37
CA ARG A 44 -4.84 -7.73 -11.15
C ARG A 44 -4.64 -6.78 -9.97
N VAL A 45 -5.53 -5.79 -9.83
CA VAL A 45 -5.47 -4.82 -8.72
C VAL A 45 -5.79 -5.51 -7.40
N VAL A 46 -6.85 -6.33 -7.39
CA VAL A 46 -7.24 -7.13 -6.20
C VAL A 46 -6.10 -8.06 -5.77
N ALA A 47 -5.51 -8.80 -6.70
CA ALA A 47 -4.40 -9.71 -6.42
C ALA A 47 -3.18 -8.95 -5.87
N GLY A 48 -2.91 -7.74 -6.36
CA GLY A 48 -1.87 -6.86 -5.83
C GLY A 48 -2.11 -6.49 -4.36
N VAL A 49 -3.32 -6.05 -4.01
CA VAL A 49 -3.67 -5.68 -2.62
C VAL A 49 -3.60 -6.89 -1.68
N ILE A 50 -4.11 -8.05 -2.11
CA ILE A 50 -4.01 -9.30 -1.33
C ILE A 50 -2.55 -9.71 -1.14
N GLY A 51 -1.72 -9.60 -2.19
CA GLY A 51 -0.29 -9.91 -2.13
C GLY A 51 0.47 -9.02 -1.13
N VAL A 52 0.22 -7.72 -1.16
CA VAL A 52 0.77 -6.77 -0.16
C VAL A 52 0.30 -7.12 1.24
N GLY A 53 -1.00 -7.41 1.41
CA GLY A 53 -1.55 -7.84 2.69
C GLY A 53 -0.87 -9.10 3.22
N ALA A 54 -0.74 -10.15 2.40
CA ALA A 54 -0.09 -11.40 2.79
C ALA A 54 1.39 -11.19 3.15
N PHE A 55 2.12 -10.39 2.37
CA PHE A 55 3.51 -10.03 2.68
C PHE A 55 3.64 -9.32 4.03
N LEU A 56 2.79 -8.32 4.30
CA LEU A 56 2.77 -7.62 5.59
C LEU A 56 2.44 -8.57 6.76
N LEU A 57 1.56 -9.55 6.54
CA LEU A 57 1.24 -10.56 7.56
C LEU A 57 2.47 -11.40 7.94
N LEU A 58 3.23 -11.83 6.93
CA LEU A 58 4.45 -12.61 7.13
C LEU A 58 5.51 -11.79 7.89
N VAL A 59 5.71 -10.53 7.51
CA VAL A 59 6.64 -9.62 8.21
C VAL A 59 6.21 -9.40 9.66
N ALA A 60 4.91 -9.16 9.89
CA ALA A 60 4.36 -9.01 11.24
C ALA A 60 4.53 -10.27 12.09
N PHE A 61 4.33 -11.45 11.51
CA PHE A 61 4.53 -12.73 12.19
C PHE A 61 6.00 -12.95 12.58
N VAL A 62 6.92 -12.68 11.66
CA VAL A 62 8.38 -12.74 11.89
C VAL A 62 8.77 -11.76 13.00
N GLY A 63 8.29 -10.52 12.96
CA GLY A 63 8.56 -9.50 13.98
C GLY A 63 8.01 -9.87 15.36
N LEU A 64 6.78 -10.38 15.43
CA LEU A 64 6.16 -10.83 16.67
C LEU A 64 6.87 -12.04 17.27
N CYS A 65 7.18 -13.05 16.47
CA CYS A 65 7.98 -14.20 16.91
C CYS A 65 9.36 -13.78 17.39
N GLY A 66 9.98 -12.81 16.70
CA GLY A 66 11.24 -12.22 17.09
C GLY A 66 11.16 -11.56 18.47
N ALA A 67 10.14 -10.73 18.68
CA ALA A 67 9.92 -10.03 19.94
C ALA A 67 9.63 -10.97 21.12
N LEU A 68 8.80 -12.00 20.90
CA LEU A 68 8.37 -12.94 21.94
C LEU A 68 9.47 -13.93 22.33
N LYS A 69 10.20 -14.46 21.35
CA LYS A 69 11.27 -15.45 21.59
C LYS A 69 12.65 -14.84 21.78
N HIS A 70 12.78 -13.52 21.65
CA HIS A 70 14.07 -12.82 21.64
C HIS A 70 15.08 -13.44 20.63
N HIS A 71 14.59 -13.90 19.48
CA HIS A 71 15.40 -14.63 18.51
C HIS A 71 16.22 -13.66 17.65
N GLN A 72 17.50 -13.50 18.01
CA GLN A 72 18.43 -12.51 17.44
C GLN A 72 18.50 -12.52 15.91
N VAL A 73 18.60 -13.71 15.30
CA VAL A 73 18.66 -13.85 13.83
C VAL A 73 17.33 -13.44 13.16
N LEU A 74 16.20 -13.69 13.81
CA LEU A 74 14.88 -13.38 13.25
C LEU A 74 14.65 -11.86 13.27
N LEU A 75 15.08 -11.21 14.35
CA LEU A 75 15.11 -9.75 14.45
C LEU A 75 16.01 -9.10 13.39
N PHE A 76 17.14 -9.74 13.06
CA PHE A 76 18.04 -9.23 12.04
C PHE A 76 17.37 -9.22 10.65
N PHE A 77 16.76 -10.34 10.25
CA PHE A 77 16.01 -10.39 8.98
C PHE A 77 14.83 -9.42 8.98
N TYR A 78 14.09 -9.34 10.09
CA TYR A 78 13.00 -8.38 10.25
C TYR A 78 13.46 -6.93 10.01
N MET A 79 14.59 -6.52 10.61
CA MET A 79 15.16 -5.18 10.41
C MET A 79 15.53 -4.92 8.95
N ILE A 80 16.17 -5.88 8.28
CA ILE A 80 16.55 -5.74 6.86
C ILE A 80 15.32 -5.60 5.98
N ILE A 81 14.29 -6.43 6.22
CA ILE A 81 13.05 -6.40 5.46
C ILE A 81 12.34 -5.06 5.66
N LEU A 82 12.13 -4.64 6.91
CA LEU A 82 11.51 -3.34 7.20
C LEU A 82 12.27 -2.17 6.59
N PHE A 83 13.60 -2.18 6.66
CA PHE A 83 14.40 -1.11 6.08
C PHE A 83 14.29 -1.07 4.54
N THR A 84 14.21 -2.23 3.90
CA THR A 84 14.01 -2.33 2.45
C THR A 84 12.64 -1.81 2.05
N VAL A 85 11.59 -2.21 2.78
CA VAL A 85 10.21 -1.72 2.55
C VAL A 85 10.14 -0.22 2.77
N PHE A 86 10.77 0.30 3.83
CA PHE A 86 10.88 1.72 4.11
C PHE A 86 11.46 2.50 2.92
N ILE A 87 12.58 2.06 2.34
CA ILE A 87 13.20 2.75 1.20
C ILE A 87 12.23 2.78 0.01
N MET A 88 11.61 1.65 -0.31
CA MET A 88 10.68 1.55 -1.43
C MET A 88 9.45 2.44 -1.21
N GLN A 89 8.85 2.35 -0.03
CA GLN A 89 7.64 3.07 0.31
C GLN A 89 7.88 4.58 0.41
N PHE A 90 8.97 5.00 1.05
CA PHE A 90 9.36 6.41 1.10
C PHE A 90 9.56 6.97 -0.31
N SER A 91 10.26 6.24 -1.18
CA SER A 91 10.51 6.65 -2.57
C SER A 91 9.22 6.79 -3.38
N VAL A 92 8.35 5.77 -3.35
CA VAL A 92 7.06 5.81 -4.06
C VAL A 92 6.15 6.89 -3.49
N SER A 93 6.10 7.07 -2.17
CA SER A 93 5.27 8.11 -1.53
C SER A 93 5.70 9.51 -1.94
N CYS A 94 7.01 9.77 -1.93
CA CYS A 94 7.58 11.03 -2.42
C CYS A 94 7.26 11.24 -3.91
N ALA A 95 7.37 10.21 -4.75
CA ALA A 95 7.00 10.30 -6.15
C ALA A 95 5.51 10.65 -6.32
N CYS A 96 4.60 9.99 -5.60
CA CYS A 96 3.16 10.29 -5.64
C CYS A 96 2.83 11.74 -5.24
N LEU A 97 3.57 12.31 -4.29
CA LEU A 97 3.38 13.70 -3.84
C LEU A 97 4.03 14.74 -4.77
N ALA A 98 5.13 14.38 -5.44
CA ALA A 98 5.88 15.27 -6.32
C ALA A 98 5.44 15.25 -7.79
N LEU A 99 4.54 14.33 -8.18
CA LEU A 99 4.07 14.20 -9.56
C LEU A 99 3.32 15.47 -10.03
N ASN A 100 3.77 16.02 -11.16
CA ASN A 100 3.12 17.12 -11.84
C ASN A 100 1.99 16.65 -12.76
N LYS A 101 1.12 17.59 -13.18
CA LYS A 101 -0.05 17.33 -14.03
C LYS A 101 0.33 16.72 -15.38
N GLU A 102 1.40 17.18 -15.99
CA GLU A 102 1.88 16.73 -17.30
C GLU A 102 2.40 15.29 -17.23
N GLN A 103 3.18 14.98 -16.18
CA GLN A 103 3.68 13.61 -15.94
C GLN A 103 2.54 12.64 -15.64
N GLN A 104 1.55 13.10 -14.85
CA GLN A 104 0.35 12.33 -14.58
C GLN A 104 -0.44 12.06 -15.86
N ASN A 105 -0.66 13.06 -16.72
CA ASN A 105 -1.36 12.87 -17.98
C ASN A 105 -0.66 11.86 -18.89
N HIS A 106 0.66 11.94 -19.01
CA HIS A 106 1.43 10.97 -19.77
C HIS A 106 1.27 9.54 -19.22
N LEU A 107 1.34 9.35 -17.90
CA LEU A 107 1.13 8.04 -17.27
C LEU A 107 -0.27 7.49 -17.51
N LEU A 108 -1.28 8.37 -17.42
CA LEU A 108 -2.68 8.01 -17.66
C LEU A 108 -2.93 7.66 -19.13
N GLU A 109 -2.30 8.36 -20.07
CA GLU A 109 -2.40 8.08 -21.51
C GLU A 109 -1.81 6.71 -21.86
N VAL A 110 -0.62 6.40 -21.32
CA VAL A 110 0.01 5.08 -21.46
C VAL A 110 -0.87 3.99 -20.83
N GLY A 111 -1.48 4.27 -19.68
CA GLY A 111 -2.41 3.36 -19.01
C GLY A 111 -3.70 3.14 -19.81
N TRP A 112 -4.26 4.21 -20.38
CA TRP A 112 -5.46 4.19 -21.20
C TRP A 112 -5.26 3.27 -22.40
N ASN A 113 -4.15 3.43 -23.13
CA ASN A 113 -3.86 2.66 -24.34
C ASN A 113 -3.51 1.17 -24.10
N LYS A 114 -3.49 0.70 -22.85
CA LYS A 114 -3.08 -0.67 -22.51
C LYS A 114 -4.20 -1.71 -22.63
N SER A 115 -5.45 -1.33 -22.42
CA SER A 115 -6.57 -2.30 -22.32
C SER A 115 -7.93 -1.66 -22.59
N GLU A 116 -8.57 -2.03 -23.71
CA GLU A 116 -9.93 -1.56 -24.07
C GLU A 116 -10.98 -1.93 -23.02
N ALA A 117 -10.87 -3.09 -22.38
CA ALA A 117 -11.79 -3.48 -21.30
C ALA A 117 -11.73 -2.49 -20.13
N THR A 118 -10.53 -2.01 -19.79
CA THR A 118 -10.35 -1.03 -18.70
C THR A 118 -10.82 0.36 -19.12
N GLN A 119 -10.67 0.72 -20.39
CA GLN A 119 -11.26 1.95 -20.94
C GLN A 119 -12.78 1.94 -20.75
N ARG A 120 -13.47 0.88 -21.20
CA ARG A 120 -14.94 0.76 -21.06
C ARG A 120 -15.41 0.81 -19.61
N ASP A 121 -14.70 0.16 -18.70
CA ASP A 121 -15.02 0.21 -17.27
C ASP A 121 -14.91 1.64 -16.71
N VAL A 122 -13.87 2.36 -17.12
CA VAL A 122 -13.64 3.76 -16.71
C VAL A 122 -14.68 4.69 -17.31
N GLU A 123 -14.98 4.56 -18.61
CA GLU A 123 -16.03 5.32 -19.29
C GLU A 123 -17.40 5.14 -18.61
N LYS A 124 -17.75 3.89 -18.28
CA LYS A 124 -18.99 3.58 -17.56
C LYS A 124 -19.01 4.13 -16.14
N THR A 125 -17.89 4.04 -15.41
CA THR A 125 -17.81 4.44 -13.99
C THR A 125 -17.76 5.95 -13.81
N LEU A 126 -17.02 6.66 -14.67
CA LEU A 126 -16.83 8.11 -14.59
C LEU A 126 -17.76 8.89 -15.51
N ASN A 127 -18.59 8.19 -16.29
CA ASN A 127 -19.54 8.75 -17.24
C ASN A 127 -18.89 9.80 -18.17
N CYS A 128 -17.78 9.40 -18.80
CA CYS A 128 -16.97 10.19 -19.72
C CYS A 128 -16.61 9.35 -20.95
N CYS A 129 -16.13 9.96 -22.03
CA CYS A 129 -15.87 9.23 -23.27
C CYS A 129 -14.55 9.63 -23.95
N GLY A 130 -13.73 8.64 -24.31
CA GLY A 130 -12.42 8.86 -24.90
C GLY A 130 -11.42 9.58 -23.97
N PHE A 131 -10.13 9.51 -24.28
CA PHE A 131 -9.10 10.10 -23.41
C PHE A 131 -9.04 11.63 -23.56
N THR A 132 -8.56 12.13 -24.70
CA THR A 132 -8.40 13.57 -24.97
C THR A 132 -9.60 14.18 -25.70
N SER A 133 -10.29 13.39 -26.52
CA SER A 133 -11.45 13.81 -27.30
C SER A 133 -12.52 12.73 -27.34
N VAL A 134 -13.78 13.16 -27.47
CA VAL A 134 -14.93 12.26 -27.57
C VAL A 134 -15.04 11.76 -29.01
N PRO A 135 -15.05 10.43 -29.25
CA PRO A 135 -15.26 9.90 -30.59
C PRO A 135 -16.71 10.15 -31.05
N HIS A 136 -16.90 10.79 -32.21
CA HIS A 136 -18.25 11.05 -32.76
C HIS A 136 -18.87 9.83 -33.47
N ASN A 137 -18.05 8.92 -34.03
CA ASN A 137 -18.48 7.71 -34.74
C ASN A 137 -18.05 6.42 -34.03
N GLY A 138 -17.69 6.53 -32.74
CA GLY A 138 -17.19 5.40 -31.95
C GLY A 138 -18.29 4.74 -31.11
N SER A 139 -17.94 3.66 -30.43
CA SER A 139 -18.76 3.09 -29.36
C SER A 139 -18.20 3.51 -28.02
N CYS A 140 -19.05 3.99 -27.12
CA CYS A 140 -18.69 4.38 -25.76
C CYS A 140 -19.56 3.63 -24.75
N ALA A 141 -18.99 3.20 -23.63
CA ALA A 141 -19.76 2.47 -22.59
C ALA A 141 -20.45 3.39 -21.58
N ALA A 142 -20.28 4.71 -21.69
CA ALA A 142 -20.84 5.71 -20.80
C ALA A 142 -22.31 6.01 -21.10
N SER A 143 -23.14 6.17 -20.06
CA SER A 143 -24.55 6.52 -20.20
C SER A 143 -24.77 7.92 -20.81
N CYS A 144 -23.81 8.85 -20.66
CA CYS A 144 -23.87 10.17 -21.31
C CYS A 144 -23.75 10.13 -22.84
N TYR A 145 -23.37 8.97 -23.39
CA TYR A 145 -23.23 8.75 -24.83
C TYR A 145 -24.50 8.14 -25.45
N GLU A 146 -25.47 7.75 -24.62
CA GLU A 146 -26.77 7.24 -25.06
C GLU A 146 -27.71 8.41 -25.39
N GLY A 147 -27.78 8.81 -26.68
CA GLY A 147 -28.73 9.80 -27.18
C GLY A 147 -28.30 10.52 -28.48
N ASP A 148 -29.22 11.29 -29.08
CA ASP A 148 -28.99 12.03 -30.35
C ASP A 148 -27.98 13.20 -30.25
N ARG A 149 -27.59 13.59 -29.02
CA ARG A 149 -26.56 14.61 -28.76
C ARG A 149 -25.65 14.14 -27.61
N PRO A 150 -24.43 13.67 -27.89
CA PRO A 150 -23.51 13.25 -26.84
C PRO A 150 -23.13 14.46 -25.99
N SER A 151 -23.49 14.45 -24.71
CA SER A 151 -23.10 15.47 -23.72
C SER A 151 -21.85 15.07 -22.94
N CYS A 152 -21.23 13.94 -23.27
CA CYS A 152 -20.02 13.46 -22.60
C CYS A 152 -18.86 14.45 -22.79
N GLY A 153 -18.09 14.63 -21.72
CA GLY A 153 -16.76 15.23 -21.79
C GLY A 153 -15.67 14.16 -21.99
N PRO A 154 -14.43 14.59 -22.31
CA PRO A 154 -13.27 13.71 -22.35
C PRO A 154 -12.93 13.18 -20.94
N CYS A 155 -12.46 11.93 -20.85
CA CYS A 155 -12.11 11.32 -19.57
C CYS A 155 -10.81 11.86 -18.95
N SER A 156 -9.90 12.41 -19.75
CA SER A 156 -8.59 12.88 -19.27
C SER A 156 -8.71 13.90 -18.11
N SER A 157 -9.58 14.90 -18.22
CA SER A 157 -9.74 15.92 -17.17
C SER A 157 -10.29 15.34 -15.86
N THR A 158 -11.32 14.50 -15.95
CA THR A 158 -11.92 13.84 -14.79
C THR A 158 -10.94 12.89 -14.11
N ILE A 159 -10.29 12.01 -14.90
CA ILE A 159 -9.30 11.05 -14.36
C ILE A 159 -8.11 11.78 -13.75
N GLN A 160 -7.60 12.84 -14.40
CA GLN A 160 -6.46 13.60 -13.89
C GLN A 160 -6.77 14.23 -12.53
N GLN A 161 -7.96 14.85 -12.39
CA GLN A 161 -8.36 15.45 -11.13
C GLN A 161 -8.48 14.39 -10.02
N THR A 162 -9.20 13.30 -10.27
CA THR A 162 -9.38 12.22 -9.29
C THR A 162 -8.06 11.54 -8.95
N ALA A 163 -7.22 11.24 -9.94
CA ALA A 163 -5.93 10.60 -9.73
C ALA A 163 -4.99 11.51 -8.92
N GLY A 164 -5.01 12.83 -9.15
CA GLY A 164 -4.15 13.77 -8.42
C GLY A 164 -4.47 13.81 -6.93
N GLU A 165 -5.75 13.84 -6.59
CA GLU A 165 -6.22 13.81 -5.19
C GLU A 165 -5.86 12.48 -4.52
N VAL A 166 -6.14 11.35 -5.20
CA VAL A 166 -5.83 10.02 -4.69
C VAL A 166 -4.33 9.82 -4.50
N LEU A 167 -3.48 10.24 -5.45
CA LEU A 167 -2.03 10.11 -5.33
C LEU A 167 -1.48 10.91 -4.15
N ARG A 168 -2.00 12.12 -3.90
CA ARG A 168 -1.60 12.93 -2.74
C ARG A 168 -2.02 12.28 -1.44
N PHE A 169 -3.26 11.77 -1.37
CA PHE A 169 -3.77 11.08 -0.19
C PHE A 169 -2.99 9.80 0.11
N VAL A 170 -2.80 8.93 -0.89
CA VAL A 170 -2.05 7.68 -0.77
C VAL A 170 -0.58 7.93 -0.48
N GLY A 171 0.04 8.94 -1.11
CA GLY A 171 1.41 9.36 -0.82
C GLY A 171 1.58 9.83 0.64
N GLY A 172 0.61 10.58 1.16
CA GLY A 172 0.60 10.98 2.58
C GLY A 172 0.50 9.77 3.54
N ILE A 173 -0.41 8.82 3.26
CA ILE A 173 -0.52 7.58 4.02
C ILE A 173 0.79 6.77 3.96
N GLY A 174 1.38 6.66 2.77
CA GLY A 174 2.63 5.94 2.57
C GLY A 174 3.78 6.54 3.38
N LEU A 175 3.90 7.88 3.43
CA LEU A 175 4.87 8.56 4.29
C LEU A 175 4.64 8.30 5.78
N PHE A 176 3.39 8.33 6.24
CA PHE A 176 3.06 8.02 7.63
C PHE A 176 3.52 6.59 8.00
N PHE A 177 3.15 5.60 7.19
CA PHE A 177 3.58 4.22 7.41
C PHE A 177 5.10 4.07 7.35
N SER A 178 5.79 4.73 6.42
CA SER A 178 7.26 4.70 6.35
C SER A 178 7.93 5.23 7.64
N SER A 179 7.30 6.20 8.30
CA SER A 179 7.77 6.69 9.61
C SER A 179 7.61 5.63 10.70
N THR A 180 6.51 4.86 10.68
CA THR A 180 6.31 3.74 11.61
C THR A 180 7.32 2.60 11.38
N GLU A 181 7.73 2.36 10.14
CA GLU A 181 8.73 1.35 9.79
C GLU A 181 10.11 1.73 10.30
N LEU A 182 10.49 3.01 10.18
CA LEU A 182 11.73 3.52 10.76
C LEU A 182 11.74 3.37 12.29
N LEU A 183 10.61 3.66 12.96
CA LEU A 183 10.45 3.38 14.39
C LEU A 183 10.56 1.88 14.70
N GLY A 184 10.00 1.02 13.85
CA GLY A 184 10.11 -0.43 13.95
C GLY A 184 11.55 -0.93 13.86
N VAL A 185 12.33 -0.41 12.89
CA VAL A 185 13.77 -0.71 12.74
C VAL A 185 14.54 -0.25 13.96
N TRP A 186 14.28 0.97 14.45
CA TRP A 186 14.93 1.50 15.65
C TRP A 186 14.60 0.68 16.90
N LEU A 187 13.33 0.32 17.10
CA LEU A 187 12.90 -0.52 18.21
C LEU A 187 13.54 -1.91 18.15
N ALA A 188 13.58 -2.53 16.97
CA ALA A 188 14.20 -3.83 16.78
C ALA A 188 15.72 -3.78 17.00
N HIS A 189 16.42 -2.75 16.50
CA HIS A 189 17.84 -2.54 16.74
C HIS A 189 18.13 -2.38 18.25
N ARG A 190 17.33 -1.53 18.92
CA ARG A 190 17.44 -1.33 20.37
C ARG A 190 17.17 -2.63 21.11
N PHE A 191 16.08 -3.34 20.81
CA PHE A 191 15.69 -4.57 21.48
C PHE A 191 16.76 -5.65 21.33
N ARG A 192 17.30 -5.81 20.12
CA ARG A 192 18.36 -6.76 19.82
C ARG A 192 19.62 -6.54 20.68
N ASN A 193 19.98 -5.27 20.92
CA ASN A 193 21.14 -4.90 21.72
C ASN A 193 20.89 -4.90 23.24
N LEU A 194 19.64 -5.14 23.68
CA LEU A 194 19.35 -5.32 25.10
C LEU A 194 19.64 -6.77 25.51
N LYS A 195 20.33 -6.94 26.64
CA LYS A 195 20.56 -8.25 27.23
C LYS A 195 19.30 -8.68 27.97
N ASP A 196 18.84 -9.91 27.73
CA ASP A 196 17.70 -10.46 28.46
C ASP A 196 18.07 -10.54 29.95
N PRO A 197 17.36 -9.80 30.84
CA PRO A 197 17.65 -9.80 32.28
C PRO A 197 17.40 -11.18 32.94
N ARG A 198 16.74 -12.12 32.25
CA ARG A 198 16.52 -13.50 32.71
C ARG A 198 17.54 -14.48 32.16
N SER A 199 18.36 -14.08 31.18
CA SER A 199 19.43 -14.93 30.63
C SER A 199 20.55 -15.04 31.66
N ASN A 200 20.80 -16.26 32.11
CA ASN A 200 21.88 -16.57 33.05
C ASN A 200 23.22 -16.24 32.37
N PRO A 201 24.09 -15.40 32.96
CA PRO A 201 25.33 -14.95 32.32
C PRO A 201 26.35 -16.07 32.04
N GLY A 202 26.11 -17.30 32.53
CA GLY A 202 26.94 -18.48 32.30
C GLY A 202 26.42 -19.44 31.22
N ALA A 203 25.29 -19.17 30.57
CA ALA A 203 24.79 -20.00 29.47
C ALA A 203 25.41 -19.52 28.13
N PHE A 204 26.69 -19.78 27.94
CA PHE A 204 27.34 -19.74 26.63
C PHE A 204 27.01 -21.04 25.89
N LEU A 205 26.11 -20.97 24.91
CA LEU A 205 26.08 -21.84 23.73
C LEU A 205 25.88 -20.92 22.52
#